data_AF-A0A699YAP9-F1
#
_entry.id   AF-A0A699YAP9-F1
#
_cell.length_a   1.000
_cell.length_b   1.000
_cell.length_c   1.000
_cell.angle_alpha   90.00
_cell.angle_beta   90.00
_cell.angle_gamma   90.00
#
_symmetry.space_group_name_H-M   'P 1'
#
loop_
_entity.id
_entity.type
_entity.pdbx_description
1 polymer ?
#
loop_
_entity_poly.entity_id
_entity_poly.type
_entity_poly.pdbx_seq_one_letter_code
_entity_poly.pdbx_strand_id
1 'polypeptide(L)'
;MLLRSLRIGYFRASNERCLWRCWTSSCIAELLPGVRLTATKQFSHEEVAQFLSITGDANPLHISKGAAIAAGFPGPLVPGVLLASLFPAIIGSACPGAVYASQSLAFRAPAL
;
A
#
# COMPACT_ATOMS: atom_id res chain seq x y z
N MET A 1 9.21 -16.71 -16.86
CA MET A 1 9.45 -15.47 -16.11
C MET A 1 8.23 -14.57 -16.29
N LEU A 2 7.17 -14.78 -15.47
CA LEU A 2 5.93 -14.00 -15.58
C LEU A 2 5.98 -12.82 -14.61
N LEU A 3 6.04 -11.59 -15.14
CA LEU A 3 5.78 -10.39 -14.37
C LEU A 3 4.34 -10.42 -13.85
N ARG A 4 4.15 -10.29 -12.53
CA ARG A 4 2.85 -10.01 -11.94
C ARG A 4 2.91 -8.64 -11.26
N SER A 5 2.66 -7.60 -12.04
CA SER A 5 2.42 -6.25 -11.50
C SER A 5 1.09 -6.27 -10.73
N LEU A 6 1.11 -5.99 -9.43
CA LEU A 6 -0.12 -5.78 -8.67
C LEU A 6 -0.66 -4.37 -8.98
N ARG A 7 -1.70 -4.29 -9.81
CA ARG A 7 -2.48 -3.05 -9.98
C ARG A 7 -3.37 -2.87 -8.77
N ILE A 8 -2.93 -2.08 -7.80
CA ILE A 8 -3.77 -1.69 -6.66
C ILE A 8 -4.56 -0.44 -7.09
N GLY A 9 -5.87 -0.56 -7.24
CA GLY A 9 -6.71 0.57 -7.60
C GLY A 9 -8.17 0.37 -7.26
N TYR A 10 -8.66 1.13 -6.27
CA TYR A 10 -9.92 1.87 -6.35
C TYR A 10 -10.03 2.80 -5.12
N PHE A 11 -9.88 4.10 -5.31
CA PHE A 11 -10.24 5.10 -4.30
C PHE A 11 -11.61 5.66 -4.67
N ARG A 12 -12.61 5.51 -3.79
CA ARG A 12 -13.94 6.11 -3.96
C ARG A 12 -14.08 7.22 -2.93
N ALA A 13 -13.93 8.47 -3.36
CA ALA A 13 -14.43 9.59 -2.58
C ALA A 13 -15.97 9.47 -2.51
N SER A 14 -16.52 9.42 -1.30
CA SER A 14 -17.97 9.42 -1.09
C SER A 14 -18.56 10.81 -1.43
N ASN A 15 -19.84 10.82 -1.76
CA ASN A 15 -20.55 11.93 -2.40
C ASN A 15 -20.92 13.09 -1.45
N GLU A 16 -20.28 13.16 -0.29
CA GLU A 16 -20.45 14.25 0.66
C GLU A 16 -19.32 15.23 0.41
N ARG A 17 -19.66 16.51 0.22
CA ARG A 17 -18.68 17.59 0.07
C ARG A 17 -17.60 17.40 1.12
N CYS A 18 -16.42 17.02 0.65
CA CYS A 18 -15.19 16.87 1.43
C CYS A 18 -14.80 18.23 1.98
N LEU A 19 -15.48 18.67 3.05
CA LEU A 19 -15.13 19.85 3.85
C LEU A 19 -13.91 19.52 4.73
N TRP A 20 -12.84 19.00 4.11
CA TRP A 20 -11.55 18.94 4.77
C TRP A 20 -11.04 20.38 4.83
N ARG A 21 -11.07 20.98 6.01
CA ARG A 21 -10.39 22.24 6.27
C ARG A 21 -8.93 22.07 5.86
N CYS A 22 -8.55 22.77 4.80
CA CYS A 22 -7.20 22.82 4.31
C CYS A 22 -6.38 23.69 5.27
N TRP A 23 -5.33 23.13 5.87
CA TRP A 23 -4.52 23.84 6.87
C TRP A 23 -3.46 24.76 6.23
N THR A 24 -3.33 24.77 4.90
CA THR A 24 -2.42 25.65 4.14
C THR A 24 -3.04 26.09 2.81
N SER A 25 -2.80 27.34 2.41
CA SER A 25 -3.44 28.02 1.27
C SER A 25 -2.99 27.54 -0.13
N SER A 26 -2.20 26.46 -0.24
CA SER A 26 -1.60 26.04 -1.52
C SER A 26 -2.18 24.74 -2.10
N CYS A 27 -3.12 24.09 -1.41
CA CYS A 27 -3.62 22.77 -1.83
C CYS A 27 -4.90 22.92 -2.63
N ILE A 28 -4.79 23.16 -3.94
CA ILE A 28 -5.91 23.03 -4.87
C ILE A 28 -5.45 22.18 -6.06
N ALA A 29 -5.10 20.93 -5.77
CA ALA A 29 -5.49 19.88 -6.70
C ALA A 29 -6.77 19.29 -6.10
N GLU A 30 -7.93 19.89 -6.41
CA GLU A 30 -9.20 19.29 -6.04
C GLU A 30 -9.27 17.91 -6.69
N LEU A 31 -9.12 16.86 -5.87
CA LEU A 31 -9.35 15.51 -6.34
C LEU A 31 -10.84 15.38 -6.66
N LEU A 32 -11.16 15.45 -7.95
CA LEU A 32 -12.52 15.29 -8.41
C LEU A 32 -13.02 13.86 -8.15
N PRO A 33 -14.32 13.68 -7.90
CA PRO A 33 -14.92 12.34 -7.87
C PRO A 33 -14.56 11.55 -9.13
N GLY A 34 -14.07 10.32 -8.95
CA GLY A 34 -13.66 9.45 -10.04
C GLY A 34 -12.18 9.48 -10.40
N VAL A 35 -11.38 10.36 -9.79
CA VAL A 35 -9.92 10.33 -9.94
C VAL A 35 -9.37 8.97 -9.50
N ARG A 36 -8.46 8.43 -10.32
CA ARG A 36 -7.71 7.20 -10.03
C ARG A 36 -6.24 7.54 -9.89
N LEU A 37 -5.68 7.21 -8.73
CA LEU A 37 -4.25 7.27 -8.49
C LEU A 37 -3.66 5.87 -8.63
N THR A 38 -2.44 5.76 -9.14
CA THR A 38 -1.75 4.47 -9.33
C THR A 38 -0.27 4.66 -9.07
N ALA A 39 0.33 3.69 -8.40
CA ALA A 39 1.78 3.58 -8.29
C ALA A 39 2.21 2.13 -8.51
N THR A 40 3.43 1.97 -8.99
CA THR A 40 4.09 0.67 -9.12
C THR A 40 5.40 0.74 -8.34
N LYS A 41 5.59 -0.20 -7.42
CA LYS A 41 6.84 -0.35 -6.67
C LYS A 41 7.19 -1.83 -6.61
N GLN A 42 8.46 -2.12 -6.82
CA GLN A 42 9.05 -3.41 -6.50
C GLN A 42 9.76 -3.26 -5.16
N PHE A 43 9.51 -4.19 -4.24
CA PHE A 43 10.19 -4.22 -2.95
C PHE A 43 11.43 -5.10 -3.04
N SER A 44 12.56 -4.59 -2.53
CA SER A 44 13.76 -5.42 -2.37
C SER A 44 13.67 -6.28 -1.11
N HIS A 45 14.52 -7.30 -1.00
CA HIS A 45 14.57 -8.13 0.21
C HIS A 45 14.97 -7.30 1.43
N GLU A 46 15.85 -6.31 1.25
CA GLU A 46 16.30 -5.40 2.28
C GLU A 46 15.16 -4.49 2.77
N GLU A 47 14.34 -3.95 1.87
CA GLU A 47 13.17 -3.14 2.25
C GLU A 47 12.14 -3.97 3.01
N VAL A 48 11.90 -5.23 2.60
CA VAL A 48 11.03 -6.15 3.33
C VAL A 48 11.63 -6.43 4.71
N ALA A 49 12.92 -6.75 4.81
CA ALA A 49 13.59 -7.01 6.09
C ALA A 49 13.55 -5.80 7.03
N GLN A 50 13.73 -4.59 6.51
CA GLN A 50 13.60 -3.35 7.28
C GLN A 50 12.17 -3.17 7.81
N PHE A 51 11.16 -3.45 6.99
CA PHE A 51 9.77 -3.37 7.41
C PHE A 51 9.46 -4.38 8.53
N LEU A 52 9.93 -5.62 8.39
CA LEU A 52 9.76 -6.65 9.44
C LEU A 52 10.46 -6.24 10.74
N SER A 53 11.65 -5.64 10.66
CA SER A 53 12.38 -5.12 11.81
C SER A 53 11.61 -3.99 12.52
N ILE A 54 11.07 -3.04 11.76
CA ILE A 54 10.33 -1.89 12.32
C ILE A 54 9.00 -2.33 12.94
N THR A 55 8.31 -3.29 12.31
CA THR A 55 6.98 -3.75 12.77
C THR A 55 7.04 -4.83 13.83
N GLY A 56 8.17 -5.54 13.95
CA GLY A 56 8.29 -6.73 14.79
C GLY A 56 7.53 -7.94 14.23
N ASP A 57 7.12 -7.92 12.96
CA ASP A 57 6.45 -9.06 12.33
C ASP A 57 7.45 -10.20 12.12
N ALA A 58 7.37 -11.20 13.00
CA ALA A 58 8.22 -12.38 12.99
C ALA A 58 7.58 -13.57 12.26
N ASN A 59 6.53 -13.36 11.46
CA ASN A 59 5.86 -14.44 10.74
C ASN A 59 6.85 -15.17 9.79
N PRO A 60 7.07 -16.50 9.96
CA PRO A 60 7.99 -17.25 9.13
C PRO A 60 7.70 -17.19 7.63
N LEU A 61 6.45 -16.91 7.23
CA LEU A 61 6.08 -16.76 5.82
C LEU A 61 6.77 -15.59 5.12
N HIS A 62 7.23 -14.58 5.86
CA HIS A 62 7.93 -13.42 5.31
C HIS A 62 9.46 -13.56 5.37
N ILE A 63 9.97 -14.52 6.14
CA ILE A 63 11.39 -14.61 6.50
C ILE A 63 12.03 -15.88 5.94
N SER A 64 11.37 -17.02 6.13
CA SER A 64 11.94 -18.33 5.86
C SER A 64 11.42 -18.88 4.54
N LYS A 65 12.35 -19.09 3.60
CA LYS A 65 12.05 -19.82 2.37
C LYS A 65 11.46 -21.19 2.68
N GLY A 66 12.01 -21.93 3.64
CA GLY A 66 11.51 -23.26 4.02
C GLY A 66 10.08 -23.23 4.52
N ALA A 67 9.72 -22.27 5.38
CA ALA A 67 8.36 -22.13 5.89
C ALA A 67 7.38 -21.74 4.79
N ALA A 68 7.77 -20.83 3.90
CA ALA A 68 6.93 -20.43 2.77
C ALA A 68 6.70 -21.57 1.78
N ILE A 69 7.73 -22.35 1.44
CA ILE A 69 7.60 -23.57 0.62
C ILE A 69 6.67 -24.58 1.30
N ALA A 70 6.84 -24.83 2.60
CA ALA A 70 5.99 -25.75 3.36
C ALA A 70 4.51 -25.32 3.38
N ALA A 71 4.26 -24.01 3.33
CA ALA A 71 2.92 -23.43 3.22
C ALA A 71 2.37 -23.38 1.79
N GLY A 72 3.09 -23.90 0.79
CA GLY A 72 2.66 -23.98 -0.60
C GLY A 72 2.95 -22.74 -1.45
N PHE A 73 3.77 -21.80 -0.95
CA PHE A 73 4.23 -20.64 -1.71
C PHE A 73 5.58 -20.94 -2.39
N PRO A 74 5.91 -20.29 -3.52
CA PRO A 74 7.20 -20.51 -4.20
C PRO A 74 8.40 -19.82 -3.50
N GLY A 75 8.15 -18.97 -2.51
CA GLY A 75 9.16 -18.24 -1.75
C GLY A 75 8.50 -17.36 -0.67
N PRO A 76 9.31 -16.65 0.14
CA PRO A 76 8.81 -15.74 1.16
C PRO A 76 7.83 -14.71 0.57
N LEU A 77 6.75 -14.44 1.29
CA LEU A 77 5.74 -13.48 0.88
C LEU A 77 6.12 -12.07 1.30
N VAL A 78 5.73 -11.07 0.52
CA VAL A 78 5.75 -9.68 0.96
C VAL A 78 4.59 -9.44 1.94
N PRO A 79 4.81 -8.81 3.11
CA PRO A 79 3.72 -8.44 4.02
C PRO A 79 2.65 -7.60 3.31
N GLY A 80 1.38 -8.01 3.41
CA GLY A 80 0.30 -7.27 2.73
C GLY A 80 0.22 -5.80 3.15
N VAL A 81 0.46 -5.53 4.43
CA VAL A 81 0.44 -4.17 4.99
C VAL A 81 1.60 -3.31 4.46
N LEU A 82 2.75 -3.90 4.10
CA LEU A 82 3.84 -3.17 3.43
C LEU A 82 3.36 -2.60 2.08
N LEU A 83 2.55 -3.35 1.33
CA LEU A 83 1.93 -2.84 0.10
C LEU A 83 0.95 -1.70 0.39
N ALA A 84 0.14 -1.84 1.44
CA ALA A 84 -0.81 -0.82 1.85
C ALA A 84 -0.13 0.48 2.35
N SER A 85 1.12 0.38 2.84
CA SER A 85 1.92 1.54 3.26
C SER A 85 2.28 2.51 2.11
N LEU A 86 2.03 2.12 0.85
CA LEU A 86 2.16 3.01 -0.30
C LEU A 86 1.01 4.00 -0.44
N PHE A 87 -0.19 3.70 0.06
CA PHE A 87 -1.34 4.58 -0.10
C PHE A 87 -1.12 5.98 0.50
N PRO A 88 -0.55 6.15 1.72
CA PRO A 88 -0.21 7.46 2.25
C PRO A 88 0.71 8.27 1.33
N ALA A 89 1.73 7.62 0.75
CA ALA A 89 2.65 8.29 -0.17
C ALA A 89 1.92 8.73 -1.45
N ILE A 90 1.10 7.85 -2.04
CA ILE A 90 0.34 8.16 -3.26
C ILE A 90 -0.64 9.32 -3.02
N ILE A 91 -1.39 9.27 -1.93
CA ILE A 91 -2.38 10.29 -1.58
C ILE A 91 -1.68 11.60 -1.22
N GLY A 92 -0.64 11.56 -0.40
CA GLY A 92 0.11 12.76 0.01
C GLY A 92 0.82 13.45 -1.13
N SER A 93 1.32 12.71 -2.12
CA SER A 93 1.89 13.29 -3.35
C SER A 93 0.83 13.94 -4.24
N ALA A 94 -0.38 13.39 -4.30
CA ALA A 94 -1.47 13.94 -5.12
C ALA A 94 -2.23 15.09 -4.42
N CYS A 95 -2.31 15.06 -3.10
CA CYS A 95 -3.00 16.04 -2.26
C CYS A 95 -2.13 16.39 -1.05
N PRO A 96 -1.19 17.35 -1.21
CA PRO A 96 -0.37 17.83 -0.12
C PRO A 96 -1.22 18.32 1.06
N GLY A 97 -0.83 18.00 2.29
CA GLY A 97 -1.57 18.37 3.50
C GLY A 97 -2.80 17.50 3.79
N ALA A 98 -3.08 16.46 2.98
CA ALA A 98 -4.12 15.49 3.30
C ALA A 98 -3.76 14.65 4.53
N VAL A 99 -4.78 14.33 5.34
CA VAL A 99 -4.67 13.44 6.51
C VAL A 99 -5.32 12.10 6.17
N TYR A 100 -4.58 11.00 6.33
CA TYR A 100 -5.09 9.66 6.10
C TYR A 100 -5.89 9.16 7.32
N ALA A 101 -7.20 9.41 7.32
CA ALA A 101 -8.05 9.15 8.48
C ALA A 101 -8.50 7.68 8.65
N SER A 102 -8.85 6.99 7.56
CA SER A 102 -9.35 5.61 7.63
C SER A 102 -9.07 4.83 6.35
N GLN A 103 -8.94 3.51 6.48
CA GLN A 103 -8.66 2.61 5.37
C GLN A 103 -9.39 1.29 5.57
N SER A 104 -9.98 0.75 4.49
CA SER A 104 -10.53 -0.61 4.45
C SER A 104 -9.85 -1.37 3.31
N LEU A 105 -9.40 -2.58 3.62
CA LEU A 105 -8.52 -3.36 2.76
C LEU A 105 -9.02 -4.81 2.67
N ALA A 106 -8.82 -5.44 1.51
CA ALA A 106 -8.93 -6.87 1.37
C ALA A 106 -7.75 -7.38 0.51
N PHE A 107 -6.88 -8.20 1.10
CA PHE A 107 -5.74 -8.79 0.42
C PHE A 107 -6.22 -10.01 -0.40
N ARG A 108 -6.46 -9.80 -1.70
CA ARG A 108 -7.05 -10.83 -2.57
C ARG A 108 -6.07 -11.86 -3.09
N ALA A 109 -4.78 -11.54 -3.07
CA ALA A 109 -3.72 -12.43 -3.54
C ALA A 109 -2.41 -12.10 -2.78
N PRO A 110 -1.57 -13.11 -2.53
CA PRO A 110 -0.23 -12.89 -1.97
C PRO A 110 0.67 -12.17 -2.99
N ALA A 111 1.61 -11.37 -2.47
CA ALA A 111 2.71 -10.81 -3.24
C ALA A 111 4.01 -11.54 -2.89
N LEU A 112 4.88 -11.71 -3.90
CA LEU A 112 6.17 -12.39 -3.83
C LEU A 112 7.30 -11.38 -4.03
#